data_AF-A0A840J5G1-F1
#
_entry.id   AF-A0A840J5G1-F1
#
_cell.length_a   1.000
_cell.length_b   1.000
_cell.length_c   1.000
_cell.angle_alpha   90.00
_cell.angle_beta   90.00
_cell.angle_gamma   90.00
#
_symmetry.space_group_name_H-M   'P 1'
#
loop_
_entity.id
_entity.type
_entity.pdbx_description
1 polymer ?
#
loop_
_entity_poly.entity_id
_entity_poly.type
_entity_poly.pdbx_seq_one_letter_code
_entity_poly.pdbx_strand_id
1 'polypeptide(L)' 'MPLPRRQLDPAALRALVDTLGVSQVMVGSDYPYPLGERPAGDVVRRARYLEEAEIAAITHGNAHRFLGPADG' A
#
# COMPACT_ATOMS: atom_id res chain seq x y z
N MET A 1 11.40 -12.49 -23.38
CA MET A 1 10.97 -11.08 -23.20
C MET A 1 10.35 -10.96 -21.81
N PRO A 2 10.89 -10.14 -20.88
CA PRO A 2 10.19 -9.91 -19.61
C PRO A 2 8.89 -9.14 -19.88
N LEU A 3 7.81 -9.54 -19.21
CA LEU A 3 6.55 -8.80 -19.24
C LEU A 3 6.81 -7.38 -18.68
N PRO A 4 6.17 -6.33 -19.24
CA PRO A 4 6.28 -4.99 -18.68
C PRO A 4 5.87 -5.02 -17.21
N ARG A 5 6.70 -4.45 -16.32
CA ARG A 5 6.37 -4.37 -14.89
C ARG A 5 5.11 -3.52 -14.74
N ARG A 6 4.04 -4.15 -14.27
CA ARG A 6 2.79 -3.45 -13.98
C ARG A 6 3.00 -2.64 -12.71
N GLN A 7 3.22 -1.34 -12.87
CA GLN A 7 3.18 -0.40 -11.76
C GLN A 7 1.73 0.03 -11.55
N LEU A 8 1.31 0.16 -10.30
CA LEU A 8 -0.01 0.72 -9.99
C LEU A 8 -0.01 2.24 -10.25
N ASP A 9 -1.15 2.91 -10.14
CA ASP A 9 -1.21 4.36 -10.35
C ASP A 9 -1.28 5.10 -9.00
N PRO A 10 -0.38 6.06 -8.69
CA PRO A 10 -0.46 6.87 -7.48
C PRO A 10 -1.76 7.70 -7.42
N ALA A 11 -2.36 8.04 -8.56
CA ALA A 11 -3.65 8.73 -8.60
C ALA A 11 -4.78 7.83 -8.09
N ALA A 12 -4.75 6.53 -8.42
CA ALA A 12 -5.71 5.57 -7.88
C ALA A 12 -5.51 5.36 -6.37
N LEU A 13 -4.26 5.27 -5.90
CA LEU A 13 -3.97 5.25 -4.47
C LEU A 13 -4.49 6.52 -3.79
N ARG A 14 -4.34 7.69 -4.41
CA ARG A 14 -4.79 8.96 -3.84
C ARG A 14 -6.30 8.99 -3.66
N ALA A 15 -7.04 8.57 -4.69
CA ALA A 15 -8.49 8.46 -4.61
C ALA A 15 -8.94 7.55 -3.44
N LEU A 16 -8.24 6.43 -3.22
CA LEU A 16 -8.51 5.53 -2.11
C LEU A 16 -8.24 6.19 -0.75
N VAL A 17 -7.08 6.84 -0.60
CA VAL A 17 -6.68 7.54 0.62
C VAL A 17 -7.61 8.71 0.93
N ASP A 18 -7.98 9.52 -0.06
CA ASP A 18 -8.89 10.66 0.09
C ASP A 18 -10.30 10.20 0.49
N THR A 19 -10.71 8.99 0.06
CA THR A 19 -12.06 8.45 0.35
C THR A 19 -12.13 7.75 1.71
N LEU A 20 -11.12 6.93 2.05
CA LEU A 20 -11.16 6.05 3.22
C LEU A 20 -10.33 6.59 4.40
N GLY A 21 -9.42 7.53 4.14
CA GLY A 21 -8.41 7.99 5.08
C GLY A 21 -7.20 7.05 5.13
N VAL A 22 -6.02 7.63 5.37
CA VAL A 22 -4.72 6.91 5.45
C VAL A 22 -4.78 5.73 6.41
N SER A 23 -5.47 5.86 7.55
CA SER A 23 -5.53 4.83 8.60
C SER A 23 -6.31 3.56 8.21
N GLN A 24 -7.07 3.60 7.12
CA GLN A 24 -7.89 2.48 6.62
C GLN A 24 -7.30 1.77 5.41
N VAL A 25 -6.12 2.21 4.92
CA VAL A 25 -5.48 1.63 3.74
C VAL A 25 -4.27 0.78 4.14
N MET A 26 -4.13 -0.42 3.57
CA MET A 26 -3.03 -1.36 3.84
C MET A 26 -2.46 -1.90 2.53
N VAL A 27 -1.15 -2.18 2.48
CA VAL A 27 -0.52 -2.87 1.34
C VAL A 27 -1.01 -4.31 1.24
N GLY A 28 -1.43 -4.71 0.05
CA GLY A 28 -1.65 -6.11 -0.35
C GLY A 28 -0.91 -6.39 -1.66
N SER A 29 -0.14 -7.48 -1.70
CA SER A 29 0.73 -7.80 -2.84
C SER A 29 0.10 -8.69 -3.90
N ASP A 30 -1.02 -9.35 -3.58
CA ASP A 30 -1.59 -10.44 -4.38
C ASP A 30 -0.59 -11.60 -4.62
N TYR A 31 0.41 -11.78 -3.75
CA TYR A 31 1.36 -12.89 -3.85
C TYR A 31 0.66 -14.24 -3.54
N PRO A 32 0.92 -15.33 -4.30
CA PRO A 32 1.93 -15.48 -5.37
C PRO A 32 1.41 -15.22 -6.79
N TYR A 33 0.23 -14.63 -6.96
CA TYR A 33 -0.39 -14.41 -8.27
C TYR A 33 0.38 -13.39 -9.13
N PRO A 34 0.26 -13.46 -10.47
CA PRO A 34 1.09 -12.68 -11.38
C PRO A 34 0.71 -11.19 -11.47
N LEU A 35 -0.48 -10.80 -11.02
CA LEU A 35 -1.07 -9.48 -11.30
C LEU A 35 -0.59 -8.37 -10.36
N GLY A 36 -0.07 -8.72 -9.18
CA GLY A 36 0.38 -7.77 -8.17
C GLY A 36 1.63 -6.97 -8.54
N GLU A 37 1.77 -5.79 -7.90
CA GLU A 37 2.97 -4.95 -8.00
C GLU A 37 4.19 -5.62 -7.35
N ARG A 38 5.36 -5.49 -8.00
CA ARG A 38 6.64 -6.01 -7.50
C ARG A 38 7.74 -4.96 -7.60
N PRO A 39 8.38 -4.55 -6.48
CA PRO A 39 8.13 -5.00 -5.11
C PRO A 39 6.78 -4.51 -4.55
N ALA A 40 6.21 -5.21 -3.57
CA ALA A 40 4.94 -4.81 -2.96
C ALA A 40 5.05 -3.45 -2.25
N GLY A 41 4.03 -2.61 -2.42
CA GLY A 41 3.98 -1.26 -1.83
C GLY A 41 4.84 -0.22 -2.56
N ASP A 42 5.29 -0.48 -3.78
CA ASP A 42 6.08 0.48 -4.56
C ASP A 42 5.26 1.72 -4.90
N VAL A 43 3.97 1.57 -5.18
CA VAL A 43 3.01 2.68 -5.37
C VAL A 43 2.93 3.61 -4.17
N VAL A 44 3.01 3.07 -2.95
CA VAL A 44 2.95 3.86 -1.72
C VAL A 44 4.25 4.65 -1.56
N ARG A 45 5.41 4.03 -1.79
CA ARG A 45 6.73 4.70 -1.66
C ARG A 45 6.98 5.81 -2.69
N ARG A 46 6.35 5.74 -3.87
CA ARG A 46 6.47 6.79 -4.90
C ARG A 46 5.37 7.84 -4.87
N ALA A 47 4.36 7.68 -4.01
CA ALA A 47 3.29 8.65 -3.85
C ALA A 47 3.80 9.91 -3.15
N ARG A 48 4.14 10.94 -3.93
CA ARG A 48 4.73 12.20 -3.44
C ARG A 48 3.83 13.04 -2.52
N TYR A 49 2.55 12.68 -2.41
CA TYR A 49 1.60 13.36 -1.54
C TYR A 49 1.48 12.71 -0.15
N LEU A 50 2.15 11.57 0.07
CA LEU A 50 2.20 10.92 1.37
C LEU A 50 3.48 11.34 2.10
N GLU A 51 3.32 11.64 3.38
CA GLU A 51 4.43 11.85 4.30
C GLU A 51 5.01 10.50 4.76
N GLU A 52 6.25 10.51 5.27
CA GLU A 52 6.95 9.27 5.70
C GLU A 52 6.15 8.47 6.74
N ALA A 53 5.48 9.17 7.67
CA ALA A 53 4.63 8.54 8.67
C ALA A 53 3.40 7.84 8.06
N GLU A 54 2.83 8.40 6.99
CA GLU A 54 1.68 7.83 6.28
C GLU A 54 2.10 6.61 5.44
N ILE A 55 3.29 6.67 4.82
CA ILE A 55 3.90 5.53 4.16
C ILE A 55 4.11 4.39 5.17
N ALA A 56 4.67 4.68 6.35
CA ALA A 56 4.86 3.69 7.41
C ALA A 56 3.52 3.10 7.92
N ALA A 57 2.48 3.92 8.03
CA ALA A 57 1.15 3.47 8.40
C ALA A 57 0.57 2.49 7.36
N ILE A 58 0.59 2.84 6.07
CA ILE A 58 0.00 2.01 5.01
C ILE A 58 0.81 0.73 4.76
N THR A 59 2.14 0.80 4.86
CA THR A 59 3.02 -0.35 4.60
C THR A 59 3.14 -1.32 5.77
N HIS A 60 2.81 -0.90 7.00
CA HIS A 60 2.92 -1.74 8.18
C HIS A 60 1.90 -1.42 9.27
N GLY A 61 1.86 -0.19 9.78
CA GLY A 61 1.16 0.16 11.03
C GLY A 61 -0.34 -0.17 11.03
N ASN A 62 -1.02 0.06 9.91
CA ASN A 62 -2.45 -0.24 9.76
C ASN A 62 -2.73 -1.74 9.78
N ALA A 63 -1.86 -2.53 9.15
CA ALA A 63 -1.97 -4.00 9.15
C ALA A 63 -1.65 -4.56 10.53
N HIS A 64 -0.66 -4.02 11.23
CA HIS A 64 -0.37 -4.39 12.62
C HIS A 64 -1.56 -4.08 13.53
N ARG A 65 -2.16 -2.88 13.42
CA ARG A 65 -3.36 -2.52 14.19
C ARG A 65 -4.57 -3.42 13.91
N PHE A 66 -4.73 -3.88 12.67
CA PHE A 66 -5.89 -4.66 12.25
C PHE A 66 -5.75 -6.17 12.47
N LEU A 67 -4.58 -6.73 12.19
CA LEU A 67 -4.30 -8.18 12.24
C LEU A 67 -3.49 -8.59 13.47
N GLY A 68 -2.83 -7.62 14.11
CA GLY A 68 -1.99 -7.86 15.27
C GLY A 68 -2.81 -8.24 16.50
N PRO A 69 -2.16 -8.76 17.54
CA PRO A 69 -2.81 -9.04 18.80
C PRO A 69 -3.40 -7.75 19.37
N ALA A 70 -4.53 -7.86 20.07
CA ALA A 70 -5.01 -6.75 20.89
C ALA A 70 -3.96 -6.45 21.95
N ASP A 71 -3.52 -5.20 22.04
CA ASP A 71 -2.70 -4.76 23.16
C ASP A 71 -3.50 -5.00 24.45
N GLY A 72 -2.99 -5.89 25.32
CA GLY A 72 -3.55 -6.21 26.63
C GLY A 72 -3.09 -5.25 27.70
#